data_AF-A0AAP0NI60-F1
#
_entry.id   AF-A0AAP0NI60-F1
#
_cell.length_a   1.000
_cell.length_b   1.000
_cell.length_c   1.000
_cell.angle_alpha   90.00
_cell.angle_beta   90.00
_cell.angle_gamma   90.00
#
_symmetry.space_group_name_H-M   'P 1'
#
loop_
_entity.id
_entity.type
_entity.pdbx_description
1 polymer ?
#
loop_
_entity_poly.entity_id
_entity_poly.type
_entity_poly.pdbx_seq_one_letter_code
_entity_poly.pdbx_strand_id
1 'polypeptide(L)'
;MAAAIETAVSQGRLSIKQIRELKEANVNFHSMIPESLRENLFKKTVDQIFSSGTGEFEEEEVYHKIPLDLYINAEKAKGVVQDLARSRLSNSLIQAVALLRQRNRPGVVSSLNDLLACDKAVPSEPLSWEVTEELADLFAIYLKSDPAPEKLSRLQYLLGISDSTAAALREMGDRGLPIGAEEQEFVF
;
A
#
# COMPACT_ATOMS: atom_id res chain seq x y z
N MET A 1 13.59 -19.15 26.36
CA MET A 1 13.71 -18.61 24.99
C MET A 1 12.36 -18.33 24.34
N ALA A 2 11.41 -19.28 24.35
CA ALA A 2 10.07 -19.08 23.76
C ALA A 2 9.37 -17.77 24.20
N ALA A 3 9.28 -17.47 25.51
CA ALA A 3 8.64 -16.24 26.00
C ALA A 3 9.27 -14.92 25.50
N ALA A 4 10.59 -14.91 25.25
CA ALA A 4 11.27 -13.74 24.69
C ALA A 4 10.93 -13.54 23.20
N ILE A 5 10.77 -14.65 22.48
CA ILE A 5 10.38 -14.66 21.07
C ILE A 5 8.90 -14.25 20.93
N GLU A 6 8.01 -14.77 21.77
CA GLU A 6 6.60 -14.37 21.82
C GLU A 6 6.45 -12.87 22.14
N THR A 7 7.24 -12.37 23.08
CA THR A 7 7.28 -10.94 23.42
C THR A 7 7.79 -10.11 22.24
N ALA A 8 8.85 -10.57 21.54
CA ALA A 8 9.38 -9.88 20.37
C ALA A 8 8.38 -9.86 19.20
N VAL A 9 7.66 -10.95 18.96
CA VAL A 9 6.57 -11.03 17.96
C VAL A 9 5.42 -10.09 18.33
N SER A 10 5.01 -10.09 19.60
CA SER A 10 3.95 -9.22 20.10
C SER A 10 4.33 -7.74 19.97
N GLN A 11 5.58 -7.40 20.28
CA GLN A 11 6.17 -6.07 20.14
C GLN A 11 6.51 -5.68 18.69
N GLY A 12 6.34 -6.58 17.71
CA GLY A 12 6.67 -6.31 16.30
C GLY A 12 8.18 -6.18 16.02
N ARG A 13 9.03 -6.64 16.94
CA ARG A 13 10.49 -6.64 16.82
C ARG A 13 11.02 -7.82 16.00
N LEU A 14 10.14 -8.75 15.64
CA LEU A 14 10.47 -9.96 14.90
C LEU A 14 9.82 -9.88 13.51
N SER A 15 10.63 -9.94 12.46
CA SER A 15 10.23 -9.88 11.05
C SER A 15 10.28 -11.25 10.40
N ILE A 16 9.61 -11.43 9.25
CA ILE A 16 9.65 -12.69 8.51
C ILE A 16 11.06 -13.10 8.10
N LYS A 17 11.95 -12.13 7.83
CA LYS A 17 13.36 -12.37 7.51
C LYS A 17 14.08 -13.06 8.68
N GLN A 18 13.87 -12.57 9.90
CA GLN A 18 14.43 -13.18 11.10
C GLN A 18 13.85 -14.57 11.38
N ILE A 19 12.62 -14.87 10.95
CA ILE A 19 12.07 -16.23 11.05
C ILE A 19 12.74 -17.18 10.07
N ARG A 20 12.99 -16.73 8.84
CA ARG A 20 13.76 -17.50 7.86
C ARG A 20 15.16 -17.80 8.40
N GLU A 21 15.83 -16.82 9.01
CA GLU A 21 17.13 -17.01 9.67
C GLU A 21 17.05 -18.01 10.83
N LEU A 22 16.01 -17.94 11.68
CA LEU A 22 15.82 -18.90 12.77
C LEU A 22 15.55 -20.33 12.26
N LYS A 23 14.83 -20.45 11.14
CA LYS A 23 14.57 -21.72 10.45
C LYS A 23 15.85 -22.30 9.86
N GLU A 24 16.69 -21.47 9.23
CA GLU A 24 18.02 -21.85 8.74
C GLU A 24 18.98 -22.27 9.87
N ALA A 25 18.86 -21.64 11.04
CA ALA A 25 19.56 -22.05 12.27
C ALA A 25 18.99 -23.34 12.91
N ASN A 26 18.09 -24.04 12.23
CA ASN A 26 17.44 -25.28 12.66
C ASN A 26 16.62 -25.15 13.97
N VAL A 27 16.19 -23.92 14.30
CA VAL A 27 15.32 -23.65 15.45
C VAL A 27 13.88 -23.96 15.07
N ASN A 28 13.24 -24.86 15.82
CA ASN A 28 11.89 -25.33 15.52
C ASN A 28 10.84 -24.30 15.97
N PHE A 29 10.68 -23.24 15.18
CA PHE A 29 9.82 -22.09 15.48
C PHE A 29 8.34 -22.46 15.63
N HIS A 30 7.86 -23.47 14.88
CA HIS A 30 6.45 -23.87 14.89
C HIS A 30 5.98 -24.44 16.24
N SER A 31 6.88 -25.09 16.99
CA SER A 31 6.56 -25.69 18.29
C SER A 31 6.77 -24.71 19.45
N MET A 32 7.54 -23.63 19.21
CA MET A 32 7.82 -22.60 20.20
C MET A 32 6.80 -21.47 20.22
N ILE A 33 6.01 -21.31 19.15
CA ILE A 33 5.06 -20.21 19.01
C ILE A 33 3.67 -20.73 18.64
N PRO A 34 2.63 -20.36 19.40
CA PRO A 34 1.27 -20.72 19.10
C PRO A 34 0.84 -20.20 17.72
N GLU A 35 -0.07 -20.94 17.07
CA GLU A 35 -0.60 -20.60 15.74
C GLU A 35 -1.16 -19.18 15.67
N SER A 36 -1.85 -18.72 16.72
CA SER A 36 -2.41 -17.36 16.82
C SER A 36 -1.35 -16.25 16.69
N LEU A 37 -0.15 -16.44 17.24
CA LEU A 37 0.95 -15.47 17.10
C LEU A 37 1.57 -15.51 15.70
N ARG A 38 1.59 -16.69 15.06
CA ARG A 38 2.05 -16.86 13.68
C ARG A 38 1.09 -16.19 12.69
N GLU A 39 -0.21 -16.34 12.90
CA GLU A 39 -1.25 -15.62 12.14
C GLU A 39 -1.16 -14.10 12.35
N ASN A 40 -0.95 -13.63 13.58
CA ASN A 40 -0.79 -12.19 13.84
C ASN A 40 0.47 -11.62 13.16
N LEU A 41 1.56 -12.39 13.16
CA LEU A 41 2.77 -11.97 12.48
C LEU A 41 2.58 -11.94 10.96
N PHE A 42 1.88 -12.91 10.39
CA PHE A 42 1.49 -12.89 8.99
C PHE A 42 0.71 -11.61 8.67
N LYS A 43 -0.32 -11.30 9.46
CA LYS A 43 -1.14 -10.10 9.32
C LYS A 43 -0.28 -8.83 9.34
N LYS A 44 0.62 -8.68 10.32
CA LYS A 44 1.55 -7.53 10.41
C LYS A 44 2.50 -7.43 9.23
N THR A 45 3.03 -8.56 8.76
CA THR A 45 3.94 -8.59 7.60
C THR A 45 3.23 -8.12 6.34
N VAL A 46 2.02 -8.64 6.08
CA VAL A 46 1.19 -8.23 4.95
C VAL A 46 0.82 -6.74 5.05
N ASP A 47 0.47 -6.27 6.25
CA ASP A 47 0.16 -4.86 6.51
C ASP A 47 1.34 -3.92 6.22
N GLN A 48 2.56 -4.35 6.56
CA GLN A 48 3.79 -3.63 6.21
C GLN A 48 4.07 -3.63 4.71
N ILE A 49 3.82 -4.74 4.00
CA ILE A 49 3.97 -4.80 2.55
C ILE A 49 3.04 -3.79 1.87
N PHE A 50 1.77 -3.77 2.30
CA PHE A 50 0.78 -2.79 1.79
C PHE A 50 1.05 -1.34 2.19
N SER A 51 1.94 -1.08 3.15
CA SER A 51 2.29 0.27 3.63
C SER A 51 3.74 0.64 3.34
N SER A 52 4.39 -0.07 2.40
CA SER A 52 5.81 0.07 2.11
C SER A 52 6.12 1.26 1.19
N GLY A 53 5.13 1.82 0.52
CA GLY A 53 5.25 2.92 -0.43
C GLY A 53 5.77 2.54 -1.81
N THR A 54 6.12 1.27 -2.04
CA THR A 54 6.73 0.81 -3.30
C THR A 54 5.67 0.42 -4.35
N GLY A 55 4.49 0.00 -3.89
CA GLY A 55 3.44 -0.53 -4.75
C GLY A 55 3.78 -1.90 -5.33
N GLU A 56 4.75 -2.59 -4.72
CA GLU A 56 5.14 -3.94 -5.07
C GLU A 56 4.37 -4.94 -4.21
N PHE A 57 3.65 -5.83 -4.88
CA PHE A 57 2.95 -6.94 -4.27
C PHE A 57 3.31 -8.19 -5.06
N GLU A 58 4.10 -9.07 -4.46
CA GLU A 58 4.50 -10.36 -5.04
C GLU A 58 3.55 -11.45 -4.51
N GLU A 59 2.63 -11.90 -5.38
CA GLU A 59 1.63 -12.92 -5.04
C GLU A 59 2.26 -14.21 -4.51
N GLU A 60 3.37 -14.66 -5.12
CA GLU A 60 4.05 -15.88 -4.72
C GLU A 60 4.65 -15.76 -3.31
N GLU A 61 5.24 -14.60 -2.98
CA GLU A 61 5.78 -14.38 -1.65
C GLU A 61 4.66 -14.34 -0.60
N VAL A 62 3.59 -13.59 -0.86
CA VAL A 62 2.53 -13.32 0.11
C VAL A 62 1.59 -14.52 0.31
N TYR A 63 1.20 -15.21 -0.77
CA TYR A 63 0.24 -16.31 -0.69
C TYR A 63 0.87 -17.68 -0.48
N HIS A 64 2.15 -17.86 -0.82
CA HIS A 64 2.81 -19.16 -0.74
C HIS A 64 4.00 -19.16 0.21
N LYS A 65 5.04 -18.35 -0.04
CA LYS A 65 6.31 -18.44 0.73
C LYS A 65 6.10 -18.09 2.21
N ILE A 66 5.46 -16.96 2.50
CA ILE A 66 5.26 -16.51 3.89
C ILE A 66 4.35 -17.47 4.68
N PRO A 67 3.18 -17.93 4.15
CA PRO A 67 2.36 -18.93 4.84
C PRO A 67 3.09 -20.25 5.12
N LEU A 68 3.91 -20.71 4.17
CA LEU A 68 4.74 -21.92 4.33
C LEU A 68 5.81 -21.73 5.41
N ASP A 69 6.45 -20.56 5.47
CA ASP A 69 7.46 -20.25 6.49
C ASP A 69 6.86 -20.17 7.89
N LEU A 70 5.64 -19.66 8.00
CA LEU A 70 4.91 -19.55 9.26
C LEU A 70 4.11 -20.82 9.60
N TYR A 71 4.08 -21.82 8.72
CA TYR A 71 3.33 -23.05 8.91
C TYR A 71 1.85 -22.78 9.25
N ILE A 72 1.24 -21.85 8.50
CA ILE A 72 -0.18 -21.47 8.60
C ILE A 72 -0.94 -21.96 7.37
N ASN A 73 -2.26 -22.10 7.49
CA ASN A 73 -3.10 -22.54 6.38
C ASN A 73 -3.15 -21.46 5.27
N ALA A 74 -2.80 -21.84 4.04
CA ALA A 74 -2.75 -20.94 2.89
C ALA A 74 -4.12 -20.35 2.49
N GLU A 75 -5.22 -21.10 2.65
CA GLU A 75 -6.56 -20.59 2.34
C GLU A 75 -6.99 -19.52 3.34
N LYS A 76 -6.74 -19.75 4.64
CA LYS A 76 -6.96 -18.73 5.68
C LYS A 76 -6.09 -17.49 5.44
N ALA A 77 -4.81 -17.71 5.11
CA ALA A 77 -3.87 -16.63 4.80
C ALA A 77 -4.37 -15.78 3.63
N LYS A 78 -4.88 -16.41 2.57
CA LYS A 78 -5.48 -15.70 1.43
C LYS A 78 -6.67 -14.84 1.83
N GLY A 79 -7.58 -15.37 2.65
CA GLY A 79 -8.71 -14.59 3.19
C GLY A 79 -8.24 -13.36 3.98
N VAL A 80 -7.26 -13.53 4.88
CA VAL A 80 -6.69 -12.43 5.67
C VAL A 80 -6.07 -11.35 4.78
N VAL A 81 -5.32 -11.72 3.74
CA VAL A 81 -4.73 -10.75 2.79
C VAL A 81 -5.82 -9.97 2.06
N GLN A 82 -6.88 -10.66 1.60
CA GLN A 82 -7.98 -10.00 0.89
C GLN A 82 -8.76 -9.03 1.78
N ASP A 83 -9.03 -9.42 3.02
CA ASP A 83 -9.73 -8.55 3.99
C ASP A 83 -8.87 -7.33 4.35
N LEU A 84 -7.57 -7.53 4.57
CA LEU A 84 -6.62 -6.44 4.79
C LEU A 84 -6.57 -5.50 3.59
N ALA A 85 -6.44 -6.03 2.37
CA ALA A 85 -6.39 -5.24 1.16
C ALA A 85 -7.66 -4.39 0.98
N ARG A 86 -8.86 -4.99 1.14
CA ARG A 86 -10.13 -4.25 1.06
C ARG A 86 -10.21 -3.12 2.08
N SER A 87 -9.85 -3.39 3.33
CA SER A 87 -9.87 -2.36 4.38
C SER A 87 -8.82 -1.28 4.16
N ARG A 88 -7.66 -1.63 3.59
CA ARG A 88 -6.56 -0.70 3.36
C ARG A 88 -6.79 0.18 2.13
N LEU A 89 -7.46 -0.32 1.10
CA LEU A 89 -7.64 0.39 -0.16
C LEU A 89 -8.35 1.74 0.01
N SER A 90 -9.46 1.79 0.76
CA SER A 90 -10.12 3.06 1.10
C SER A 90 -9.26 3.96 2.00
N ASN A 91 -8.54 3.36 2.95
CA ASN A 91 -7.68 4.10 3.88
C ASN A 91 -6.49 4.74 3.17
N SER A 92 -5.89 4.07 2.19
CA SER A 92 -4.78 4.59 1.39
C SER A 92 -5.22 5.78 0.53
N LEU A 93 -6.45 5.76 -0.01
CA LEU A 93 -7.01 6.92 -0.70
C LEU A 93 -7.21 8.10 0.24
N ILE A 94 -7.83 7.88 1.41
CA ILE A 94 -8.01 8.92 2.43
C ILE A 94 -6.66 9.52 2.84
N GLN A 95 -5.64 8.68 3.02
CA GLN A 95 -4.27 9.13 3.34
C GLN A 95 -3.65 9.94 2.20
N ALA A 96 -3.78 9.50 0.95
CA ALA A 96 -3.29 10.24 -0.21
C ALA A 96 -3.93 11.63 -0.28
N VAL A 97 -5.24 11.74 -0.08
CA VAL A 97 -5.94 13.03 -0.07
C VAL A 97 -5.51 13.90 1.13
N ALA A 98 -5.36 13.31 2.31
CA ALA A 98 -4.87 14.05 3.48
C ALA A 98 -3.46 14.61 3.25
N LEU A 99 -2.57 13.82 2.64
CA LEU A 99 -1.20 14.23 2.30
C LEU A 99 -1.17 15.28 1.18
N LEU A 100 -2.12 15.20 0.22
CA LEU A 100 -2.33 16.23 -0.79
C LEU A 100 -2.65 17.59 -0.14
N ARG A 101 -3.60 17.62 0.80
CA ARG A 101 -3.96 18.84 1.55
C ARG A 101 -2.81 19.39 2.39
N GLN A 102 -1.95 18.51 2.89
CA GLN A 102 -0.70 18.87 3.59
C GLN A 102 0.43 19.30 2.63
N ARG A 103 0.19 19.31 1.31
CA ARG A 103 1.19 19.59 0.26
C ARG A 103 2.40 18.64 0.31
N ASN A 104 2.24 17.45 0.91
CA ASN A 104 3.27 16.44 1.04
C ASN A 104 3.29 15.52 -0.19
N ARG A 105 3.86 16.02 -1.30
CA ARG A 105 3.97 15.30 -2.58
C ARG A 105 4.61 13.91 -2.48
N PRO A 106 5.77 13.69 -1.83
CA PRO A 106 6.36 12.35 -1.76
C PRO A 106 5.48 11.39 -0.95
N GLY A 107 4.81 11.86 0.10
CA GLY A 107 3.83 11.08 0.84
C GLY A 107 2.64 10.66 -0.03
N VAL A 108 2.13 11.57 -0.87
CA VAL A 108 1.06 11.26 -1.83
C VAL A 108 1.46 10.10 -2.75
N VAL A 109 2.65 10.17 -3.36
CA VAL A 109 3.14 9.12 -4.26
C VAL A 109 3.26 7.77 -3.54
N SER A 110 3.77 7.77 -2.30
CA SER A 110 3.84 6.58 -1.46
C SER A 110 2.46 5.97 -1.20
N SER A 111 1.49 6.77 -0.76
CA SER A 111 0.14 6.27 -0.47
C SER A 111 -0.61 5.82 -1.74
N LEU A 112 -0.35 6.43 -2.90
CA LEU A 112 -0.89 5.97 -4.18
C LEU A 112 -0.27 4.64 -4.62
N ASN A 113 1.03 4.44 -4.37
CA ASN A 113 1.67 3.15 -4.59
C ASN A 113 1.09 2.08 -3.65
N ASP A 114 0.85 2.40 -2.38
CA ASP A 114 0.20 1.49 -1.41
C ASP A 114 -1.20 1.08 -1.89
N LEU A 115 -1.96 2.03 -2.43
CA LEU A 115 -3.26 1.76 -3.04
C LEU A 115 -3.16 0.78 -4.22
N LEU A 116 -2.16 0.95 -5.10
CA LEU A 116 -1.93 0.02 -6.21
C LEU A 116 -1.49 -1.38 -5.74
N ALA A 117 -0.73 -1.49 -4.65
CA ALA A 117 -0.41 -2.80 -4.05
C ALA A 117 -1.66 -3.50 -3.51
N CYS A 118 -2.57 -2.75 -2.86
CA CYS A 118 -3.84 -3.29 -2.37
C CYS A 118 -4.74 -3.76 -3.52
N ASP A 119 -4.81 -2.98 -4.61
CA ASP A 119 -5.59 -3.33 -5.78
C ASP A 119 -5.06 -4.56 -6.53
N LYS A 120 -3.74 -4.80 -6.54
CA LYS A 120 -3.18 -6.06 -7.04
C LYS A 120 -3.63 -7.27 -6.23
N ALA A 121 -3.74 -7.12 -4.91
CA ALA A 121 -4.19 -8.20 -4.04
C ALA A 121 -5.70 -8.46 -4.16
N VAL A 122 -6.50 -7.41 -4.36
CA VAL A 122 -7.95 -7.48 -4.58
C VAL A 122 -8.32 -6.48 -5.68
N PRO A 123 -8.50 -6.95 -6.93
CA PRO A 123 -8.93 -6.10 -8.03
C PRO A 123 -10.24 -5.42 -7.66
N SER A 124 -10.19 -4.09 -7.52
CA SER A 124 -11.32 -3.34 -6.98
C SER A 124 -12.00 -2.48 -8.03
N GLU A 125 -13.26 -2.16 -7.75
CA GLU A 125 -14.04 -1.19 -8.50
C GLU A 125 -13.53 0.24 -8.24
N PRO A 126 -13.85 1.21 -9.11
CA PRO A 126 -13.45 2.60 -8.93
C PRO A 126 -13.86 3.13 -7.56
N LEU A 127 -12.94 3.82 -6.90
CA LEU A 127 -13.18 4.38 -5.58
C LEU A 127 -14.07 5.61 -5.69
N SER A 128 -15.14 5.64 -4.91
CA SER A 128 -15.97 6.84 -4.78
C SER A 128 -15.29 7.85 -3.86
N TRP A 129 -15.03 9.06 -4.37
CA TRP A 129 -14.61 10.20 -3.57
C TRP A 129 -15.48 11.41 -3.87
N GLU A 130 -15.79 12.21 -2.85
CA GLU A 130 -16.72 13.33 -2.98
C GLU A 130 -16.18 14.47 -3.84
N VAL A 131 -14.86 14.69 -3.84
CA VAL A 131 -14.22 15.80 -4.54
C VAL A 131 -13.39 15.30 -5.71
N THR A 132 -13.95 15.38 -6.92
CA THR A 132 -13.28 14.90 -8.15
C THR A 132 -12.01 15.69 -8.51
N GLU A 133 -11.91 16.95 -8.08
CA GLU A 133 -10.72 17.78 -8.27
C GLU A 133 -9.51 17.25 -7.48
N GLU A 134 -9.73 16.77 -6.25
CA GLU A 134 -8.66 16.16 -5.45
C GLU A 134 -8.11 14.90 -6.12
N LEU A 135 -8.98 14.13 -6.80
CA LEU A 135 -8.53 12.95 -7.55
C LEU A 135 -7.69 13.34 -8.78
N ALA A 136 -8.09 14.40 -9.48
CA ALA A 136 -7.32 14.96 -10.60
C ALA A 136 -5.93 15.44 -10.15
N ASP A 137 -5.85 16.12 -9.00
CA ASP A 137 -4.58 16.57 -8.42
C ASP A 137 -3.68 15.41 -7.99
N LEU A 138 -4.25 14.36 -7.37
CA LEU A 138 -3.52 13.13 -7.06
C LEU A 138 -2.91 12.50 -8.31
N PHE A 139 -3.69 12.40 -9.39
CA PHE A 139 -3.23 11.86 -10.66
C PHE A 139 -2.13 12.72 -11.29
N ALA A 140 -2.26 14.04 -11.24
CA ALA A 140 -1.26 14.96 -11.76
C ALA A 140 0.07 14.88 -10.99
N ILE A 141 0.03 14.75 -9.66
CA ILE A 141 1.22 14.54 -8.83
C ILE A 141 1.88 13.20 -9.14
N TYR A 142 1.08 12.15 -9.31
CA TYR A 142 1.58 10.83 -9.65
C TYR A 142 2.23 10.82 -11.03
N LEU A 143 1.60 11.41 -12.04
CA LEU A 143 2.15 11.57 -13.39
C LEU A 143 3.52 12.26 -13.39
N LYS A 144 3.68 13.34 -12.61
CA LYS A 144 4.96 14.06 -12.47
C LYS A 144 6.07 13.24 -11.83
N SER A 145 5.72 12.14 -11.17
CA SER A 145 6.67 11.24 -10.52
C SER A 145 7.19 10.15 -11.48
N ASP A 146 6.85 10.25 -12.78
CA ASP A 146 7.24 9.34 -13.86
C ASP A 146 7.03 7.85 -13.55
N PRO A 147 5.79 7.43 -13.22
CA PRO A 147 5.48 6.06 -12.88
C PRO A 147 5.39 5.18 -14.14
N ALA A 148 5.53 3.87 -13.96
CA ALA A 148 5.32 2.92 -15.05
C ALA A 148 3.92 3.08 -15.69
N PRO A 149 3.79 2.98 -17.02
CA PRO A 149 2.53 3.26 -17.74
C PRO A 149 1.38 2.34 -17.30
N GLU A 150 1.69 1.13 -16.87
CA GLU A 150 0.74 0.18 -16.30
C GLU A 150 0.14 0.67 -14.97
N LYS A 151 1.00 1.17 -14.06
CA LYS A 151 0.58 1.74 -12.77
C LYS A 151 -0.28 2.97 -12.97
N LEU A 152 0.09 3.80 -13.94
CA LEU A 152 -0.65 5.03 -14.27
C LEU A 152 -2.04 4.73 -14.84
N SER A 153 -2.14 3.79 -15.78
CA SER A 153 -3.41 3.38 -16.37
C SER A 153 -4.34 2.75 -15.32
N ARG A 154 -3.78 1.94 -14.43
CA ARG A 154 -4.55 1.35 -13.33
C ARG A 154 -5.01 2.39 -12.32
N LEU A 155 -4.16 3.35 -11.96
CA LEU A 155 -4.54 4.44 -11.08
C LEU A 155 -5.65 5.30 -11.70
N GLN A 156 -5.58 5.61 -12.99
CA GLN A 156 -6.63 6.34 -13.69
C GLN A 156 -7.99 5.66 -13.55
N TYR A 157 -8.04 4.33 -13.73
CA TYR A 157 -9.25 3.52 -13.56
C TYR A 157 -9.75 3.57 -12.11
N LEU A 158 -8.87 3.42 -11.13
CA LEU A 158 -9.24 3.40 -9.71
C LEU A 158 -9.76 4.74 -9.20
N LEU A 159 -9.22 5.85 -9.72
CA LEU A 159 -9.69 7.20 -9.41
C LEU A 159 -10.94 7.59 -10.22
N GLY A 160 -11.41 6.75 -11.15
CA GLY A 160 -12.57 7.05 -11.98
C GLY A 160 -12.37 8.26 -12.90
N ILE A 161 -11.13 8.57 -13.29
CA ILE A 161 -10.82 9.75 -14.10
C ILE A 161 -11.11 9.44 -15.57
N SER A 162 -11.94 10.28 -16.19
CA SER A 162 -12.26 10.17 -17.61
C SER A 162 -11.02 10.31 -18.49
N ASP A 163 -10.99 9.63 -19.65
CA ASP A 163 -9.87 9.70 -20.59
C ASP A 163 -9.59 11.14 -21.07
N SER A 164 -10.64 11.97 -21.20
CA SER A 164 -10.50 13.40 -21.53
C SER A 164 -9.78 14.20 -20.45
N THR A 165 -10.09 13.95 -19.17
CA THR A 165 -9.43 14.63 -18.04
C THR A 165 -7.99 14.16 -17.88
N ALA A 166 -7.74 12.85 -18.03
CA ALA A 166 -6.39 12.30 -17.98
C ALA A 166 -5.51 12.82 -19.12
N ALA A 167 -6.05 12.94 -20.34
CA ALA A 167 -5.35 13.53 -21.48
C ALA A 167 -5.00 15.01 -21.24
N ALA A 168 -5.95 15.81 -20.74
CA ALA A 168 -5.71 17.21 -20.41
C ALA A 168 -4.63 17.39 -19.33
N LEU A 169 -4.62 16.55 -18.30
CA LEU A 169 -3.60 16.56 -17.25
C LEU A 169 -2.23 16.11 -17.76
N ARG A 170 -2.18 15.17 -18.71
CA ARG A 170 -0.93 14.77 -19.38
C ARG A 170 -0.37 15.92 -20.22
N GLU A 171 -1.20 16.60 -21.00
CA GLU A 171 -0.78 17.78 -21.78
C GLU A 171 -0.35 18.95 -20.89
N MET A 172 -1.01 19.18 -19.74
CA MET A 172 -0.60 20.20 -18.77
C MET A 172 0.68 19.82 -18.02
N GLY A 173 0.89 18.53 -17.73
CA GLY A 173 2.12 18.01 -17.14
C GLY A 173 3.33 18.22 -18.05
N ASP A 174 3.17 17.99 -19.35
CA ASP A 174 4.19 18.16 -20.39
C ASP A 174 4.50 19.64 -20.67
N ARG A 175 3.48 20.51 -20.55
CA ARG A 175 3.68 21.98 -20.67
C ARG A 175 4.31 22.63 -19.45
N GLY A 176 4.60 21.88 -18.38
CA GLY A 176 5.06 22.43 -17.12
C GLY A 176 3.99 23.34 -16.51
N LEU A 177 3.21 22.82 -15.56
CA LEU A 177 2.28 23.66 -14.80
C LEU A 177 2.99 24.94 -14.31
N PRO A 178 2.46 26.15 -14.56
CA PRO A 178 2.84 27.31 -13.78
C PRO A 178 2.36 27.04 -12.36
N ILE A 179 3.28 26.59 -11.51
CA ILE A 179 3.05 26.45 -10.08
C ILE A 179 3.01 27.89 -9.53
N GLY A 180 1.81 28.41 -9.29
CA GLY A 180 1.60 29.63 -8.52
C GLY A 180 0.82 30.74 -9.23
N ALA A 181 -0.50 30.60 -9.25
CA ALA A 181 -1.45 31.72 -9.19
C ALA A 181 -2.58 31.19 -8.29
N GLU A 182 -2.95 31.75 -7.15
CA GLU A 182 -2.84 33.10 -6.62
C GLU A 182 -2.69 33.00 -5.09
N GLU A 183 -1.61 33.55 -4.51
CA GLU A 183 -1.71 34.06 -3.15
C GLU A 183 -2.45 35.39 -3.26
N GLN A 184 -3.77 35.37 -3.02
CA GLN A 184 -4.48 36.61 -2.71
C GLN A 184 -3.95 37.12 -1.38
N GLU A 185 -3.08 38.12 -1.49
CA GLU A 185 -2.60 38.98 -0.43
C GLU A 185 -3.81 39.65 0.25
N PHE A 186 -4.36 39.00 1.27
CA PHE A 186 -5.30 39.67 2.18
C PHE A 186 -4.50 40.63 3.06
N VAL A 187 -4.42 41.88 2.63
CA VAL A 187 -4.04 43.01 3.49
C VAL A 187 -5.19 43.22 4.48
N PHE A 188 -4.89 43.03 5.77
CA PHE A 188 -5.73 43.50 6.89
C PHE A 188 -5.30 44.89 7.32
#